data_AF-A0A1Z9HES9-F1
#
_entry.id   AF-A0A1Z9HES9-F1
#
_cell.length_a   1.000
_cell.length_b   1.000
_cell.length_c   1.000
_cell.angle_alpha   90.00
_cell.angle_beta   90.00
_cell.angle_gamma   90.00
#
_symmetry.space_group_name_H-M   'P 1'
#
loop_
_entity.id
_entity.type
_entity.pdbx_description
1 polymer ?
#
loop_
_entity_poly.entity_id
_entity_poly.type
_entity_poly.pdbx_seq_one_letter_code
_entity_poly.pdbx_strand_id
1 'polypeptide(L)'
;MNDYKRFQERNNIVKVAVAGASGRMGQTIISHLLSSKTLELVAAFDHPKSDMIGADAGLYLGKLSGITVISDLVHLASSDANVLIDFSLPESTMNLLKF
;
A
#
# COMPACT_ATOMS: atom_id res chain seq x y z
N MET A 1 6.14 -23.33 20.72
CA MET A 1 6.16 -21.85 20.84
C MET A 1 5.30 -21.32 19.70
N ASN A 2 4.14 -20.73 19.98
CA ASN A 2 3.17 -20.35 18.93
C ASN A 2 3.67 -19.11 18.18
N ASP A 3 3.52 -19.06 16.86
CA ASP A 3 4.03 -17.96 16.01
C ASP A 3 3.56 -16.58 16.48
N TYR A 4 2.39 -16.53 17.12
CA TYR A 4 1.85 -15.35 17.80
C TYR A 4 2.78 -14.71 18.84
N LYS A 5 3.58 -15.48 19.60
CA LYS A 5 4.53 -14.91 20.56
C LYS A 5 5.78 -14.33 19.90
N ARG A 6 6.21 -14.88 18.74
CA ARG A 6 7.37 -14.38 18.00
C ARG A 6 7.14 -13.00 17.39
N PHE A 7 5.91 -12.67 17.00
CA PHE A 7 5.58 -11.35 16.45
C PHE A 7 5.53 -10.26 17.54
N GLN A 8 5.16 -10.60 18.78
CA GLN A 8 5.08 -9.63 19.90
C GLN A 8 6.47 -9.19 20.41
N GLU A 9 7.52 -9.97 20.17
CA GLU A 9 8.89 -9.65 20.62
C GLU A 9 9.67 -8.76 19.63
N ARG A 10 9.17 -8.54 18.42
CA ARG A 10 9.77 -7.58 17.48
C ARG A 10 8.91 -6.32 17.46
N ASN A 11 9.44 -5.20 17.94
CA ASN A 11 8.91 -3.85 17.66
C ASN A 11 9.09 -3.50 16.17
N ASN A 12 8.61 -4.35 15.26
CA ASN A 12 8.76 -4.17 13.83
C ASN A 12 7.45 -3.63 13.27
N ILE A 13 7.49 -2.36 12.87
CA ILE A 13 6.47 -1.79 12.00
C ILE A 13 6.41 -2.64 10.73
N VAL A 14 5.21 -3.08 10.35
CA VAL A 14 4.99 -3.78 9.08
C VAL A 14 4.81 -2.74 7.99
N LYS A 15 5.71 -2.74 7.02
CA LYS A 15 5.67 -1.85 5.85
C LYS A 15 4.72 -2.42 4.80
N VAL A 16 3.75 -1.63 4.36
CA VAL A 16 2.65 -2.05 3.50
C VAL A 16 2.66 -1.24 2.20
N ALA A 17 2.61 -1.96 1.08
CA ALA A 17 2.26 -1.42 -0.22
C ALA A 17 0.77 -1.66 -0.52
N VAL A 18 0.12 -0.73 -1.21
CA VAL A 18 -1.31 -0.83 -1.59
C VAL A 18 -1.47 -0.69 -3.10
N ALA A 19 -2.08 -1.68 -3.76
CA ALA A 19 -2.50 -1.61 -5.15
C ALA A 19 -4.02 -1.32 -5.27
N GLY A 20 -4.39 -0.45 -6.20
CA GLY A 20 -5.75 0.10 -6.31
C GLY A 20 -5.99 1.26 -5.32
N ALA A 21 -4.94 2.06 -5.05
CA ALA A 21 -4.91 3.09 -4.00
C ALA A 21 -6.01 4.15 -4.10
N SER A 22 -6.41 4.54 -5.32
CA SER A 22 -7.47 5.53 -5.59
C SER A 22 -8.88 4.95 -5.53
N GLY A 23 -9.03 3.62 -5.51
CA GLY A 23 -10.32 2.96 -5.37
C GLY A 23 -10.88 3.07 -3.94
N ARG A 24 -12.19 2.85 -3.78
CA ARG A 24 -12.89 2.93 -2.47
C ARG A 24 -12.22 2.07 -1.38
N MET A 25 -11.82 0.85 -1.73
CA MET A 25 -11.15 -0.05 -0.80
C MET A 25 -9.70 0.38 -0.53
N GLY A 26 -8.95 0.79 -1.56
CA GLY A 26 -7.59 1.32 -1.40
C GLY A 26 -7.54 2.53 -0.46
N GLN A 27 -8.44 3.50 -0.65
CA GLN A 27 -8.57 4.66 0.22
C GLN A 27 -8.92 4.26 1.67
N THR A 28 -9.81 3.27 1.83
CA THR A 28 -10.15 2.72 3.15
C THR A 28 -8.94 2.07 3.82
N ILE A 29 -8.14 1.30 3.08
CA ILE A 29 -6.93 0.67 3.61
C ILE A 29 -5.91 1.74 4.01
N ILE A 30 -5.66 2.72 3.14
CA ILE A 30 -4.73 3.82 3.40
C ILE A 30 -5.13 4.59 4.67
N SER A 31 -6.42 4.87 4.87
CA SER A 31 -6.87 5.59 6.08
C SER A 31 -6.57 4.83 7.37
N HIS A 32 -6.69 3.50 7.36
CA HIS A 32 -6.33 2.64 8.49
C HIS A 32 -4.82 2.56 8.69
N LEU A 33 -4.03 2.47 7.60
CA LEU A 33 -2.57 2.48 7.67
C LEU A 33 -2.06 3.78 8.31
N LEU A 34 -2.58 4.94 7.87
CA LEU A 34 -2.21 6.24 8.44
C LEU A 34 -2.62 6.44 9.90
N SER A 35 -3.55 5.62 10.41
CA SER A 35 -4.00 5.66 11.79
C SER A 35 -3.37 4.57 12.66
N SER A 36 -2.58 3.68 12.06
CA SER A 36 -1.97 2.54 12.75
C SER A 36 -0.67 2.94 13.46
N LYS A 37 -0.38 2.27 14.57
CA LYS A 37 0.92 2.36 15.28
C LYS A 37 1.88 1.23 14.92
N THR A 38 1.39 0.22 14.19
CA THR A 38 2.14 -1.01 13.89
C THR A 38 2.27 -1.27 12.40
N LEU A 39 1.62 -0.44 11.56
CA LEU A 39 1.66 -0.53 10.11
C LEU A 39 2.10 0.82 9.53
N GLU A 40 2.82 0.78 8.42
CA GLU A 40 3.29 1.97 7.70
C GLU A 40 2.99 1.83 6.21
N LEU A 41 2.37 2.86 5.62
CA LEU A 41 2.22 2.93 4.16
C LEU A 41 3.56 3.36 3.56
N VAL A 42 4.16 2.51 2.73
CA VAL A 42 5.45 2.81 2.08
C VAL A 42 5.34 2.97 0.57
N ALA A 43 4.24 2.51 -0.04
CA ALA A 43 4.02 2.65 -1.47
C ALA A 43 2.52 2.54 -1.82
N ALA A 44 2.08 3.30 -2.82
CA ALA A 44 0.70 3.34 -3.29
C ALA A 44 0.67 3.27 -4.82
N PHE A 45 -0.07 2.30 -5.36
CA PHE A 45 -0.13 2.02 -6.78
C PHE A 45 -1.56 2.09 -7.31
N ASP A 46 -1.69 2.56 -8.54
CA ASP A 46 -2.94 2.47 -9.27
C ASP A 46 -2.74 2.25 -10.77
N HIS A 47 -3.84 2.02 -11.46
CA HIS A 47 -3.87 1.91 -12.90
C HIS A 47 -3.30 3.19 -13.55
N PRO A 48 -2.50 3.09 -14.64
CA PRO A 48 -1.88 4.26 -15.31
C PRO A 48 -2.85 5.34 -15.79
N LYS A 49 -4.14 5.02 -15.91
CA LYS A 49 -5.21 5.96 -16.29
C LYS A 49 -5.92 6.61 -15.10
N SER A 50 -5.49 6.36 -13.86
CA SER A 50 -6.07 7.02 -12.69
C SER A 50 -5.72 8.50 -12.69
N ASP A 51 -6.68 9.36 -12.40
CA ASP A 51 -6.45 10.80 -12.24
C ASP A 51 -5.62 11.11 -10.99
N MET A 52 -5.43 10.12 -10.11
CA MET A 52 -4.65 10.26 -8.88
C MET A 52 -3.16 9.99 -9.08
N ILE A 53 -2.70 9.57 -10.27
CA ILE A 53 -1.28 9.39 -10.52
C ILE A 53 -0.53 10.72 -10.32
N GLY A 54 0.53 10.70 -9.50
CA GLY A 54 1.29 11.89 -9.11
C GLY A 54 0.73 12.66 -7.90
N ALA A 55 -0.48 12.33 -7.43
CA ALA A 55 -1.04 12.91 -6.22
C ALA A 55 -0.57 12.18 -4.96
N ASP A 56 -0.69 12.84 -3.80
CA ASP A 56 -0.47 12.21 -2.49
C ASP A 56 -1.59 11.20 -2.19
N ALA A 57 -1.21 10.01 -1.73
CA ALA A 57 -2.14 8.91 -1.48
C ALA A 57 -3.13 9.20 -0.32
N GLY A 58 -2.81 10.15 0.56
CA GLY A 58 -3.68 10.65 1.62
C GLY A 58 -4.61 11.78 1.18
N LEU A 59 -4.46 12.34 -0.02
CA LEU A 59 -5.14 13.59 -0.43
C LEU A 59 -6.66 13.52 -0.29
N TYR A 60 -7.26 12.38 -0.67
CA TYR A 60 -8.72 12.16 -0.54
C TYR A 60 -9.22 12.24 0.92
N LEU A 61 -8.35 11.94 1.88
CA LEU A 61 -8.65 11.99 3.31
C LEU A 61 -8.45 13.39 3.91
N GLY A 62 -8.06 14.38 3.11
CA GLY A 62 -7.66 15.71 3.59
C GLY A 62 -6.37 15.65 4.42
N LYS A 63 -5.53 14.64 4.21
CA LYS A 63 -4.25 14.43 4.89
C LYS A 63 -3.14 14.25 3.87
N LEU A 64 -1.89 14.45 4.28
CA LEU A 64 -0.73 14.07 3.48
C LEU A 64 -0.15 12.78 4.05
N SER A 65 -0.05 11.74 3.22
CA SER A 65 0.66 10.51 3.57
C SER A 65 2.16 10.64 3.34
N GLY A 66 2.59 11.56 2.46
CA GLY A 66 3.96 11.65 1.97
C GLY A 66 4.29 10.61 0.89
N ILE A 67 3.31 9.80 0.49
CA ILE A 67 3.47 8.73 -0.51
C ILE A 67 2.73 9.14 -1.77
N THR A 68 3.46 9.32 -2.86
CA THR A 68 2.88 9.60 -4.18
C THR A 68 2.27 8.34 -4.78
N VAL A 69 1.07 8.46 -5.34
CA VAL A 69 0.46 7.37 -6.11
C VAL A 69 1.15 7.26 -7.47
N ILE A 70 1.62 6.06 -7.78
CA ILE A 70 2.35 5.77 -9.03
C ILE A 70 1.71 4.58 -9.77
N SER A 71 2.04 4.42 -11.04
CA SER A 71 1.52 3.31 -11.85
C SER A 71 2.58 2.29 -12.26
N ASP A 72 3.83 2.54 -11.90
CA ASP A 72 4.97 1.71 -12.27
C ASP A 72 5.26 0.66 -11.18
N LEU A 73 5.12 -0.61 -11.54
CA LEU A 73 5.38 -1.75 -10.65
C LEU A 73 6.87 -1.97 -10.39
N VAL A 74 7.79 -1.38 -11.17
CA VAL A 74 9.24 -1.46 -10.89
C VAL A 74 9.56 -0.77 -9.55
N HIS A 75 8.85 0.30 -9.23
CA HIS A 75 8.96 0.96 -7.94
C HIS A 75 8.40 0.12 -6.78
N LEU A 76 7.42 -0.76 -7.03
CA LEU A 76 6.95 -1.73 -6.03
C LEU A 76 8.06 -2.72 -5.68
N ALA A 77 8.71 -3.29 -6.68
CA ALA A 77 9.82 -4.24 -6.49
C ALA A 77 11.02 -3.59 -5.76
N SER A 78 11.16 -2.27 -5.88
CA SER A 78 12.22 -1.50 -5.21
C SER A 78 11.79 -0.92 -3.86
N SER A 79 10.53 -1.14 -3.44
CA SER A 79 10.02 -0.63 -2.17
C SER A 79 10.46 -1.51 -0.98
N ASP A 80 10.57 -0.91 0.20
CA ASP A 80 10.82 -1.63 1.46
C ASP A 80 9.58 -2.37 1.98
N ALA A 81 8.56 -2.61 1.14
CA ALA A 81 7.32 -3.22 1.58
C ALA A 81 7.56 -4.66 2.06
N ASN A 82 6.99 -5.01 3.22
CA ASN A 82 6.96 -6.38 3.72
C ASN A 82 5.78 -7.15 3.14
N VAL A 83 4.69 -6.44 2.85
CA VAL A 83 3.44 -7.00 2.32
C VAL A 83 2.82 -6.08 1.28
N LEU A 84 2.13 -6.67 0.31
CA LEU A 84 1.29 -5.99 -0.66
C LEU A 84 -0.18 -6.31 -0.34
N ILE A 85 -1.01 -5.27 -0.25
CA ILE A 85 -2.47 -5.41 -0.23
C ILE A 85 -2.99 -5.01 -1.61
N ASP A 86 -3.61 -5.95 -2.30
CA ASP A 86 -4.14 -5.76 -3.65
C ASP A 86 -5.67 -5.77 -3.66
N PHE A 87 -6.26 -4.62 -3.98
CA PHE A 87 -7.70 -4.45 -4.24
C PHE A 87 -7.93 -3.89 -5.65
N SER A 88 -7.15 -4.38 -6.63
CA SER A 88 -7.31 -4.07 -8.04
C SER A 88 -8.21 -5.08 -8.77
N LEU A 89 -8.26 -4.99 -10.11
CA LEU A 89 -8.98 -5.94 -10.95
C LEU A 89 -8.19 -7.24 -11.13
N PRO A 90 -8.83 -8.38 -11.40
CA PRO A 90 -8.13 -9.67 -11.58
C PRO A 90 -6.97 -9.62 -12.58
N GLU A 91 -7.15 -8.93 -13.72
CA GLU A 91 -6.12 -8.77 -14.74
C GLU A 91 -4.91 -7.96 -14.23
N SER A 92 -5.15 -7.02 -13.32
CA SER A 92 -4.11 -6.20 -12.68
C SER A 92 -3.33 -7.04 -11.66
N THR A 93 -4.01 -7.85 -10.85
CA THR A 93 -3.39 -8.81 -9.93
C THR A 93 -2.44 -9.78 -10.64
N MET A 94 -2.81 -10.27 -11.83
CA MET A 94 -1.95 -11.17 -12.59
C MET A 94 -0.62 -10.54 -13.03
N ASN A 95 -0.56 -9.21 -13.16
CA ASN A 95 0.69 -8.50 -13.43
C ASN A 95 1.52 -8.32 -12.16
N LEU A 96 0.89 -8.17 -11.00
CA LEU A 96 1.56 -8.07 -9.70
C LEU A 96 2.27 -9.37 -9.30
N LEU A 97 1.70 -10.53 -9.60
CA LEU A 97 2.29 -11.84 -9.26
C LEU A 97 3.60 -12.18 -10.01
N LYS A 98 3.96 -11.39 -11.02
CA LYS A 98 5.20 -11.59 -11.79
C LYS A 98 6.42 -10.95 -11.13
N PHE A 99 6.21 -10.21 -10.04
CA PHE A 99 7.21 -9.51 -9.22
C PHE A 99 7.30 -10.19 -7.86
#